data_AF-A0A958CW89-F1
#
_entry.id   AF-A0A958CW89-F1
#
_cell.length_a   1.000
_cell.length_b   1.000
_cell.length_c   1.000
_cell.angle_alpha   90.00
_cell.angle_beta   90.00
_cell.angle_gamma   90.00
#
_symmetry.space_group_name_H-M   'P 1'
#
loop_
_entity.id
_entity.type
_entity.pdbx_description
1 polymer ?
#
loop_
_entity_poly.entity_id
_entity_poly.type
_entity_poly.pdbx_seq_one_letter_code
_entity_poly.pdbx_strand_id
1 'polypeptide(L)'
;MSYLELTRQLAADPEQLELTYQQALAAGEADAFSEAVESAYSADSANLLYAAWHYRLAHMAATAARRVIAWKWAIPLAVLNGLLLWLLSDNTFTVRVTNPLTNVGYDILPVVALLAAPISAAVITLFLTLAGSRRWGRLAAVALGLAAAVVYVLLLFQMMWPRFFQEQYLSLMVMNLALLAWAGVGIVALAKRFGADQRFAFLFKSLEALVVAGLFAIAGGIFMAITFGLFGALGINLPDAVARLFIAGGAGLIIVVAVALVYDPAAQPAEQSFDEGLSKLIALLLRLLLPLTVGVLLIYLAVIPFNFREPFENRDVLVVFNVMLFAVLALMIGATPVRGLDVSAPGQTWLRRGIIALALLAILVSVYALAAIVYRTTIDRLTPNRLTFIGWDIINIGILLLLLVKQIQGGRARWLPAMHRTFAVATVLYVVWSLFGVVALPWLFRGDPAQVAGLPARIQQIAYDEPYPVLLKCGTSPHIYLLDNGEKRWIKDIPTFETQGFRWNDVIYVNCDDLAAVPDGVPIPPEAGPPPQP
;
A
#
# COMPACT_ATOMS: atom_id res chain seq x y z
N MET A 1 -42.57 -30.43 22.48
CA MET A 1 -43.07 -30.94 21.18
C MET A 1 -41.88 -31.11 20.27
N SER A 2 -41.83 -32.19 19.50
CA SER A 2 -40.78 -32.33 18.49
C SER A 2 -41.01 -31.35 17.33
N TYR A 3 -39.93 -30.92 16.66
CA TYR A 3 -40.07 -30.08 15.46
C TYR A 3 -40.89 -30.77 14.37
N LEU A 4 -40.91 -32.11 14.32
CA LEU A 4 -41.74 -32.87 13.38
C LEU A 4 -43.24 -32.73 13.66
N GLU A 5 -43.65 -32.76 14.94
CA GLU A 5 -45.05 -32.52 15.31
C GLU A 5 -45.47 -31.08 15.03
N LEU A 6 -44.58 -30.13 15.32
CA LEU A 6 -44.86 -28.71 15.11
C LEU A 6 -44.96 -28.36 13.61
N THR A 7 -44.02 -28.85 12.79
CA THR A 7 -44.04 -28.67 11.32
C THR A 7 -45.27 -29.31 10.69
N ARG A 8 -45.75 -30.46 11.21
CA ARG A 8 -47.01 -31.09 10.78
C ARG A 8 -48.26 -30.31 11.17
N GLN A 9 -48.29 -29.71 12.36
CA GLN A 9 -49.40 -28.86 12.78
C GLN A 9 -49.48 -27.56 11.98
N LEU A 10 -48.33 -27.02 11.58
CA LEU A 10 -48.21 -25.76 10.85
C LEU A 10 -48.19 -25.94 9.33
N ALA A 11 -48.69 -27.07 8.82
CA ALA A 11 -48.66 -27.45 7.40
C ALA A 11 -49.30 -26.42 6.44
N ALA A 12 -50.19 -25.57 6.95
CA ALA A 12 -50.91 -24.55 6.19
C ALA A 12 -50.66 -23.12 6.69
N ASP A 13 -49.79 -22.94 7.68
CA ASP A 13 -49.51 -21.64 8.30
C ASP A 13 -48.06 -21.21 8.02
N PRO A 14 -47.82 -20.47 6.92
CA PRO A 14 -46.48 -20.06 6.53
C PRO A 14 -45.81 -19.11 7.53
N GLU A 15 -46.59 -18.29 8.24
CA GLU A 15 -46.08 -17.30 9.18
C GLU A 15 -45.55 -17.99 10.46
N GLN A 16 -46.34 -18.88 11.03
CA GLN A 16 -45.94 -19.63 12.22
C GLN A 16 -44.78 -20.59 11.95
N LEU A 17 -44.73 -21.18 10.74
CA LEU A 17 -43.64 -22.04 10.34
C LEU A 17 -42.31 -21.26 10.22
N GLU A 18 -42.35 -20.01 9.73
CA GLU A 18 -41.18 -19.11 9.72
C GLU A 18 -40.76 -18.72 11.15
N LEU A 19 -41.70 -18.36 12.02
CA LEU A 19 -41.39 -18.03 13.40
C LEU A 19 -40.73 -19.20 14.14
N THR A 20 -41.22 -20.41 13.89
CA THR A 20 -40.63 -21.65 14.44
C THR A 20 -39.19 -21.83 13.96
N TYR A 21 -38.93 -21.60 12.67
CA TYR A 21 -37.57 -21.65 12.14
C TYR A 21 -36.65 -20.60 12.77
N GLN A 22 -37.12 -19.36 12.95
CA GLN A 22 -36.34 -18.30 13.60
C GLN A 22 -36.02 -18.64 15.06
N GLN A 23 -36.96 -19.28 15.77
CA GLN A 23 -36.74 -19.76 17.13
C GLN A 23 -35.71 -20.90 17.16
N ALA A 24 -35.83 -21.88 16.25
CA ALA A 24 -34.85 -22.96 16.12
C ALA A 24 -33.45 -22.41 15.79
N LEU A 25 -33.37 -21.37 14.97
CA LEU A 25 -32.11 -20.71 14.60
C LEU A 25 -31.48 -19.97 15.78
N ALA A 26 -32.30 -19.29 16.60
CA ALA A 26 -31.85 -18.65 17.83
C ALA A 26 -31.38 -19.65 18.91
N ALA A 27 -31.97 -20.86 18.92
CA ALA A 27 -31.61 -21.94 19.84
C ALA A 27 -30.44 -22.82 19.34
N GLY A 28 -29.97 -22.65 18.10
CA GLY A 28 -28.94 -23.50 17.49
C GLY A 28 -29.45 -24.88 17.05
N GLU A 29 -30.76 -25.06 16.93
CA GLU A 29 -31.44 -26.32 16.57
C GLU A 29 -31.94 -26.34 15.12
N ALA A 30 -31.34 -25.51 14.26
CA ALA A 30 -31.74 -25.36 12.85
C ALA A 30 -31.65 -26.67 12.04
N ASP A 31 -30.70 -27.55 12.38
CA ASP A 31 -30.55 -28.85 11.73
C ASP A 31 -31.73 -29.78 12.06
N ALA A 32 -32.18 -29.79 13.31
CA ALA A 32 -33.34 -30.59 13.76
C ALA A 32 -34.65 -30.10 13.12
N PHE A 33 -34.82 -28.78 12.94
CA PHE A 33 -35.93 -28.23 12.17
C PHE A 33 -35.85 -28.63 10.68
N SER A 34 -34.65 -28.58 10.10
CA SER A 34 -34.46 -28.92 8.69
C SER A 34 -34.78 -30.40 8.42
N GLU A 35 -34.34 -31.29 9.31
CA GLU A 35 -34.67 -32.72 9.24
C GLU A 35 -36.18 -32.97 9.41
N ALA A 36 -36.84 -32.23 10.29
CA ALA A 36 -38.30 -32.30 10.46
C ALA A 36 -39.06 -31.87 9.20
N VAL A 37 -38.63 -30.79 8.53
CA VAL A 37 -39.20 -30.33 7.26
C VAL A 37 -38.97 -31.35 6.15
N GLU A 38 -37.79 -31.95 6.04
CA GLU A 38 -37.52 -33.00 5.04
C GLU A 38 -38.37 -34.26 5.28
N SER A 39 -38.55 -34.64 6.54
CA SER A 39 -39.44 -35.75 6.92
C SER A 39 -40.91 -35.43 6.62
N ALA A 40 -41.35 -34.18 6.81
CA ALA A 40 -42.70 -33.76 6.45
C ALA A 40 -42.91 -33.69 4.93
N TYR A 41 -41.93 -33.19 4.18
CA TYR A 41 -41.96 -33.11 2.72
C TYR A 41 -41.95 -34.50 2.05
N SER A 42 -41.15 -35.43 2.58
CA SER A 42 -41.13 -36.81 2.08
C SER A 42 -42.44 -37.57 2.34
N ALA A 43 -43.14 -37.24 3.43
CA ALA A 43 -44.46 -37.79 3.76
C ALA A 43 -45.60 -37.17 2.92
N ASP A 44 -45.52 -35.87 2.61
CA ASP A 44 -46.51 -35.15 1.81
C ASP A 44 -45.84 -34.18 0.82
N SER A 45 -45.41 -34.75 -0.32
CA SER A 45 -44.75 -33.99 -1.38
C SER A 45 -45.67 -33.05 -2.17
N ALA A 46 -46.99 -33.16 -1.99
CA ALA A 46 -47.97 -32.30 -2.65
C ALA A 46 -48.19 -30.97 -1.90
N ASN A 47 -47.77 -30.88 -0.64
CA ASN A 47 -47.87 -29.66 0.13
C ASN A 47 -46.87 -28.60 -0.35
N LEU A 48 -47.39 -27.51 -0.93
CA LEU A 48 -46.61 -26.41 -1.49
C LEU A 48 -45.74 -25.70 -0.44
N LEU A 49 -46.16 -25.65 0.83
CA LEU A 49 -45.39 -25.02 1.90
C LEU A 49 -44.14 -25.85 2.23
N TYR A 50 -44.29 -27.16 2.34
CA TYR A 50 -43.15 -28.07 2.55
C TYR A 50 -42.21 -28.08 1.36
N ALA A 51 -42.75 -28.08 0.13
CA ALA A 51 -41.93 -27.95 -1.08
C ALA A 51 -41.13 -26.63 -1.09
N ALA A 52 -41.77 -25.50 -0.75
CA ALA A 52 -41.10 -24.21 -0.67
C ALA A 52 -39.97 -24.20 0.38
N TRP A 53 -40.21 -24.81 1.54
CA TRP A 53 -39.19 -24.93 2.59
C TRP A 53 -38.06 -25.90 2.24
N HIS A 54 -38.37 -27.04 1.62
CA HIS A 54 -37.37 -27.97 1.08
C HIS A 54 -36.43 -27.24 0.12
N TYR A 55 -36.97 -26.54 -0.89
CA TYR A 55 -36.14 -25.82 -1.85
C TYR A 55 -35.38 -24.65 -1.20
N ARG A 56 -35.96 -23.96 -0.22
CA ARG A 56 -35.27 -22.91 0.54
C ARG A 56 -34.10 -23.48 1.34
N LEU A 57 -34.32 -24.52 2.14
CA LEU A 57 -33.30 -25.15 2.98
C LEU A 57 -32.24 -25.83 2.11
N ALA A 58 -32.61 -26.50 1.02
CA ALA A 58 -31.69 -27.04 0.04
C ALA A 58 -30.85 -25.94 -0.61
N HIS A 59 -31.43 -24.78 -0.95
CA HIS A 59 -30.69 -23.65 -1.48
C HIS A 59 -29.74 -23.04 -0.43
N MET A 60 -30.18 -22.91 0.81
CA MET A 60 -29.35 -22.43 1.93
C MET A 60 -28.19 -23.39 2.22
N ALA A 61 -28.47 -24.70 2.26
CA ALA A 61 -27.47 -25.75 2.43
C ALA A 61 -26.49 -25.80 1.25
N ALA A 62 -26.97 -25.67 0.02
CA ALA A 62 -26.10 -25.58 -1.16
C ALA A 62 -25.23 -24.31 -1.15
N THR A 63 -25.76 -23.19 -0.66
CA THR A 63 -25.01 -21.93 -0.52
C THR A 63 -23.97 -22.01 0.60
N ALA A 64 -24.29 -22.68 1.71
CA ALA A 64 -23.36 -22.96 2.80
C ALA A 64 -22.28 -23.99 2.42
N ALA A 65 -22.64 -25.05 1.68
CA ALA A 65 -21.73 -26.08 1.19
C ALA A 65 -20.78 -25.57 0.10
N ARG A 66 -21.15 -24.51 -0.64
CA ARG A 66 -20.24 -23.82 -1.59
C ARG A 66 -19.08 -23.11 -0.90
N ARG A 67 -19.16 -22.94 0.42
CA ARG A 67 -18.32 -22.07 1.25
C ARG A 67 -17.18 -22.81 1.94
N VAL A 68 -16.65 -23.86 1.31
CA VAL A 68 -15.51 -24.60 1.86
C VAL A 68 -14.23 -23.89 1.46
N ILE A 69 -13.59 -23.25 2.43
CA ILE A 69 -12.23 -22.71 2.27
C ILE A 69 -11.35 -23.84 1.76
N ALA A 70 -10.61 -23.58 0.67
CA ALA A 70 -9.76 -24.56 0.03
C ALA A 70 -8.48 -24.82 0.84
N TRP A 71 -8.63 -25.30 2.09
CA TRP A 71 -7.54 -25.54 3.05
C TRP A 71 -6.43 -26.44 2.51
N LYS A 72 -6.82 -27.40 1.65
CA LYS A 72 -5.89 -28.28 0.92
C LYS A 72 -4.82 -27.50 0.13
N TRP A 73 -5.15 -26.31 -0.36
CA TRP A 73 -4.22 -25.44 -1.08
C TRP A 73 -3.74 -24.27 -0.22
N ALA A 74 -4.60 -23.70 0.63
CA ALA A 74 -4.28 -22.51 1.42
C ALA A 74 -3.10 -22.72 2.37
N ILE A 75 -3.10 -23.78 3.19
CA ILE A 75 -2.03 -24.00 4.18
C ILE A 75 -0.69 -24.33 3.52
N PRO A 76 -0.60 -25.29 2.57
CA PRO A 76 0.69 -25.61 1.95
C PRO A 76 1.31 -24.41 1.22
N LEU A 77 0.49 -23.61 0.54
CA LEU A 77 0.96 -22.41 -0.16
C LEU A 77 1.35 -21.28 0.81
N ALA A 78 0.65 -21.12 1.91
CA ALA A 78 1.01 -20.16 2.94
C ALA A 78 2.35 -20.53 3.62
N VAL A 79 2.54 -21.81 3.94
CA VAL A 79 3.81 -22.32 4.47
C VAL A 79 4.92 -22.15 3.44
N LEU A 80 4.67 -22.48 2.17
CA LEU A 80 5.63 -22.26 1.08
C LEU A 80 6.05 -20.78 1.00
N ASN A 81 5.08 -19.86 1.00
CA ASN A 81 5.37 -18.42 0.97
C ASN A 81 6.22 -18.00 2.17
N GLY A 82 5.83 -18.42 3.38
CA GLY A 82 6.59 -18.13 4.60
C GLY A 82 8.02 -18.66 4.53
N LEU A 83 8.24 -19.92 4.12
CA LEU A 83 9.57 -20.50 4.01
C LEU A 83 10.43 -19.80 2.94
N LEU A 84 9.84 -19.38 1.81
CA LEU A 84 10.54 -18.61 0.79
C LEU A 84 11.00 -17.24 1.32
N LEU A 85 10.11 -16.52 2.01
CA LEU A 85 10.47 -15.22 2.60
C LEU A 85 11.49 -15.36 3.73
N TRP A 86 11.39 -16.43 4.53
CA TRP A 86 12.38 -16.75 5.54
C TRP A 86 13.76 -17.04 4.93
N LEU A 87 13.82 -17.83 3.85
CA LEU A 87 15.09 -18.12 3.17
C LEU A 87 15.74 -16.85 2.59
N LEU A 88 14.95 -15.99 1.96
CA LEU A 88 15.41 -14.74 1.35
C LEU A 88 15.71 -13.63 2.36
N SER A 89 15.25 -13.79 3.61
CA SER A 89 15.54 -12.85 4.69
C SER A 89 16.94 -12.99 5.26
N ASP A 90 17.72 -13.99 4.81
CA ASP A 90 19.09 -14.16 5.26
C ASP A 90 19.98 -12.95 4.92
N ASN A 91 20.84 -12.57 5.86
CA ASN A 91 21.74 -11.42 5.73
C ASN A 91 22.76 -11.56 4.58
N THR A 92 22.93 -12.77 4.02
CA THR A 92 23.70 -12.98 2.79
C THR A 92 23.01 -12.39 1.55
N PHE A 93 21.69 -12.23 1.57
CA PHE A 93 20.90 -11.66 0.48
C PHE A 93 20.57 -10.19 0.73
N THR A 94 21.59 -9.33 0.69
CA THR A 94 21.45 -7.87 0.73
C THR A 94 21.71 -7.25 -0.64
N VAL A 95 20.88 -6.28 -1.02
CA VAL A 95 21.14 -5.44 -2.19
C VAL A 95 22.31 -4.52 -1.83
N ARG A 96 23.42 -4.74 -2.51
CA ARG A 96 24.64 -3.97 -2.35
C ARG A 96 24.74 -2.90 -3.41
N VAL A 97 25.27 -1.76 -3.00
CA VAL A 97 25.59 -0.68 -3.89
C VAL A 97 27.05 -0.33 -3.77
N THR A 98 27.73 -0.36 -4.91
CA THR A 98 29.16 -0.13 -4.98
C THR A 98 29.41 1.22 -5.63
N ASN A 99 30.26 2.04 -4.99
CA ASN A 99 30.77 3.24 -5.62
C ASN A 99 31.60 2.82 -6.87
N PRO A 100 31.19 3.18 -8.09
CA PRO A 100 31.89 2.78 -9.31
C PRO A 100 33.31 3.34 -9.43
N LEU A 101 33.66 4.37 -8.65
CA LEU A 101 34.96 5.03 -8.69
C LEU A 101 35.93 4.47 -7.63
N THR A 102 35.44 4.26 -6.41
CA THR A 102 36.27 3.81 -5.27
C THR A 102 36.15 2.31 -4.97
N ASN A 103 35.22 1.60 -5.62
CA ASN A 103 34.85 0.20 -5.35
C ASN A 103 34.39 -0.09 -3.90
N VAL A 104 34.03 0.95 -3.12
CA VAL A 104 33.48 0.78 -1.78
C VAL A 104 32.02 0.37 -1.86
N GLY A 105 31.66 -0.75 -1.23
CA GLY A 105 30.32 -1.31 -1.21
C GLY A 105 29.54 -0.97 0.06
N TYR A 106 28.23 -0.75 -0.08
CA TYR A 106 27.27 -0.47 0.99
C TYR A 106 26.08 -1.41 0.90
N ASP A 107 25.71 -2.03 2.01
CA ASP A 107 24.50 -2.83 2.12
C ASP A 107 23.32 -1.89 2.41
N ILE A 108 22.34 -1.80 1.49
CA ILE A 108 21.23 -0.85 1.62
C ILE A 108 19.99 -1.53 2.18
N LEU A 109 19.53 -2.60 1.52
CA LEU A 109 18.29 -3.26 1.89
C LEU A 109 18.39 -4.79 1.75
N PRO A 110 17.68 -5.55 2.58
CA PRO A 110 17.57 -6.99 2.37
C PRO A 110 16.73 -7.26 1.12
N VAL A 111 17.15 -8.21 0.28
CA VAL A 111 16.48 -8.54 -0.99
C VAL A 111 15.01 -8.95 -0.77
N VAL A 112 14.71 -9.56 0.38
CA VAL A 112 13.33 -9.91 0.78
C VAL A 112 12.40 -8.70 0.79
N ALA A 113 12.89 -7.47 1.07
CA ALA A 113 12.05 -6.28 1.08
C ALA A 113 11.47 -5.96 -0.31
N LEU A 114 12.23 -6.19 -1.38
CA LEU A 114 11.76 -6.01 -2.77
C LEU A 114 10.95 -7.22 -3.25
N LEU A 115 11.33 -8.43 -2.84
CA LEU A 115 10.75 -9.67 -3.32
C LEU A 115 9.49 -10.14 -2.58
N ALA A 116 9.26 -9.68 -1.35
CA ALA A 116 8.18 -10.18 -0.50
C ALA A 116 6.81 -10.06 -1.16
N ALA A 117 6.49 -8.88 -1.71
CA ALA A 117 5.21 -8.66 -2.35
C ALA A 117 5.06 -9.37 -3.71
N PRO A 118 6.05 -9.32 -4.64
CA PRO A 118 6.02 -10.12 -5.86
C PRO A 118 5.85 -11.63 -5.64
N ILE A 119 6.61 -12.21 -4.69
CA ILE A 119 6.52 -13.64 -4.36
C ILE A 119 5.15 -13.96 -3.76
N SER A 120 4.70 -13.15 -2.79
CA SER A 120 3.38 -13.35 -2.17
C SER A 120 2.24 -13.24 -3.19
N ALA A 121 2.32 -12.30 -4.14
CA ALA A 121 1.35 -12.20 -5.23
C ALA A 121 1.38 -13.40 -6.19
N ALA A 122 2.57 -13.93 -6.52
CA ALA A 122 2.69 -15.14 -7.32
C ALA A 122 2.06 -16.35 -6.59
N VAL A 123 2.27 -16.47 -5.28
CA VAL A 123 1.67 -17.54 -4.47
C VAL A 123 0.15 -17.36 -4.31
N ILE A 124 -0.33 -16.14 -4.07
CA ILE A 124 -1.77 -15.84 -3.98
C ILE A 124 -2.44 -16.14 -5.33
N THR A 125 -1.85 -15.71 -6.44
CA THR A 125 -2.41 -16.01 -7.77
C THR A 125 -2.39 -17.51 -8.06
N LEU A 126 -1.35 -18.24 -7.63
CA LEU A 126 -1.31 -19.70 -7.68
C LEU A 126 -2.46 -20.31 -6.88
N PHE A 127 -2.69 -19.88 -5.63
CA PHE A 127 -3.82 -20.29 -4.81
C PHE A 127 -5.16 -20.05 -5.54
N LEU A 128 -5.38 -18.84 -6.07
CA LEU A 128 -6.60 -18.49 -6.79
C LEU A 128 -6.82 -19.35 -8.05
N THR A 129 -5.75 -19.73 -8.75
CA THR A 129 -5.86 -20.61 -9.93
C THR A 129 -6.08 -22.08 -9.61
N LEU A 130 -5.51 -22.59 -8.51
CA LEU A 130 -5.64 -23.98 -8.09
C LEU A 130 -6.99 -24.26 -7.41
N ALA A 131 -7.43 -23.34 -6.55
CA ALA A 131 -8.69 -23.43 -5.83
C ALA A 131 -9.89 -22.91 -6.64
N GLY A 132 -9.64 -22.05 -7.63
CA GLY A 132 -10.67 -21.46 -8.49
C GLY A 132 -10.63 -21.99 -9.92
N SER A 133 -10.81 -21.09 -10.88
CA SER A 133 -10.69 -21.44 -12.30
C SER A 133 -9.23 -21.51 -12.74
N ARG A 134 -8.82 -22.64 -13.34
CA ARG A 134 -7.46 -22.96 -13.81
C ARG A 134 -6.95 -22.03 -14.93
N ARG A 135 -6.60 -20.78 -14.58
CA ARG A 135 -6.17 -19.71 -15.51
C ARG A 135 -4.65 -19.56 -15.58
N TRP A 136 -3.96 -20.63 -15.96
CA TRP A 136 -2.49 -20.69 -15.96
C TRP A 136 -1.79 -19.59 -16.77
N GLY A 137 -2.35 -19.18 -17.92
CA GLY A 137 -1.75 -18.14 -18.75
C GLY A 137 -1.66 -16.77 -18.06
N ARG A 138 -2.65 -16.40 -17.24
CA ARG A 138 -2.62 -15.13 -16.50
C ARG A 138 -1.70 -15.18 -15.29
N LEU A 139 -1.65 -16.32 -14.61
CA LEU A 139 -0.66 -16.56 -13.57
C LEU A 139 0.75 -16.39 -14.12
N ALA A 140 1.06 -17.04 -15.25
CA ALA A 140 2.36 -16.93 -15.89
C ALA A 140 2.67 -15.48 -16.27
N ALA A 141 1.72 -14.76 -16.87
CA ALA A 141 1.91 -13.35 -17.24
C ALA A 141 2.18 -12.46 -16.01
N VAL A 142 1.45 -12.64 -14.90
CA VAL A 142 1.65 -11.86 -13.67
C VAL A 142 2.98 -12.21 -13.01
N ALA A 143 3.30 -13.50 -12.86
CA ALA A 143 4.55 -13.94 -12.25
C ALA A 143 5.77 -13.48 -13.06
N LEU A 144 5.75 -13.64 -14.39
CA LEU A 144 6.82 -13.19 -15.28
C LEU A 144 6.91 -11.67 -15.34
N GLY A 145 5.78 -10.95 -15.36
CA GLY A 145 5.75 -9.50 -15.37
C GLY A 145 6.35 -8.90 -14.09
N LEU A 146 6.00 -9.45 -12.93
CA LEU A 146 6.56 -9.02 -11.64
C LEU A 146 8.04 -9.39 -11.53
N ALA A 147 8.44 -10.58 -11.97
CA ALA A 147 9.86 -10.97 -12.03
C ALA A 147 10.67 -10.03 -12.92
N ALA A 148 10.16 -9.71 -14.11
CA ALA A 148 10.79 -8.77 -15.02
C ALA A 148 10.91 -7.36 -14.41
N ALA A 149 9.88 -6.89 -13.68
CA ALA A 149 9.93 -5.62 -12.98
C ALA A 149 11.01 -5.60 -11.89
N VAL A 150 11.13 -6.67 -11.09
CA VAL A 150 12.19 -6.77 -10.07
C VAL A 150 13.57 -6.80 -10.73
N VAL A 151 13.76 -7.62 -11.77
CA VAL A 151 15.03 -7.69 -12.49
C VAL A 151 15.39 -6.32 -13.08
N TYR A 152 14.42 -5.62 -13.66
CA TYR A 152 14.63 -4.26 -14.18
C TYR A 152 15.10 -3.29 -13.09
N VAL A 153 14.45 -3.31 -11.92
CA VAL A 153 14.84 -2.49 -10.76
C VAL A 153 16.27 -2.80 -10.35
N LEU A 154 16.62 -4.08 -10.18
CA LEU A 154 17.94 -4.53 -9.74
C LEU A 154 19.05 -4.24 -10.76
N LEU A 155 18.74 -4.18 -12.05
CA LEU A 155 19.73 -3.86 -13.09
C LEU A 155 19.93 -2.34 -13.23
N LEU A 156 18.85 -1.55 -13.17
CA LEU A 156 18.95 -0.13 -13.53
C LEU A 156 19.20 0.82 -12.36
N PHE A 157 19.02 0.40 -11.10
CA PHE A 157 19.29 1.31 -9.97
C PHE A 157 20.75 1.80 -9.98
N GLN A 158 21.70 0.98 -10.45
CA GLN A 158 23.12 1.32 -10.53
C GLN A 158 23.42 2.46 -11.52
N MET A 159 22.51 2.74 -12.45
CA MET A 159 22.65 3.84 -13.41
C MET A 159 22.41 5.21 -12.74
N MET A 160 21.73 5.24 -11.59
CA MET A 160 21.40 6.47 -10.88
C MET A 160 22.60 6.95 -10.07
N TRP A 161 22.79 8.27 -10.00
CA TRP A 161 23.88 8.88 -9.24
C TRP A 161 23.39 10.21 -8.64
N PRO A 162 23.73 10.54 -7.38
CA PRO A 162 24.62 9.86 -6.42
C PRO A 162 23.94 8.67 -5.67
N ARG A 163 24.65 8.00 -4.73
CA ARG A 163 24.14 6.87 -3.91
C ARG A 163 22.79 7.19 -3.28
N PHE A 164 22.64 8.41 -2.79
CA PHE A 164 21.40 8.90 -2.21
C PHE A 164 20.17 8.71 -3.13
N PHE A 165 20.32 8.88 -4.45
CA PHE A 165 19.24 8.62 -5.40
C PHE A 165 18.95 7.14 -5.59
N GLN A 166 19.97 6.28 -5.49
CA GLN A 166 19.82 4.83 -5.53
C GLN A 166 19.05 4.32 -4.30
N GLU A 167 19.43 4.78 -3.10
CA GLU A 167 18.73 4.49 -1.85
C GLU A 167 17.25 4.89 -1.90
N GLN A 168 16.97 6.11 -2.37
CA GLN A 168 15.60 6.60 -2.54
C GLN A 168 14.82 5.74 -3.54
N TYR A 169 15.41 5.45 -4.69
CA TYR A 169 14.75 4.63 -5.71
C TYR A 169 14.42 3.23 -5.18
N LEU A 170 15.37 2.53 -4.57
CA LEU A 170 15.15 1.19 -4.03
C LEU A 170 14.07 1.18 -2.94
N SER A 171 14.07 2.19 -2.05
CA SER A 171 13.05 2.36 -1.02
C SER A 171 11.65 2.57 -1.64
N LEU A 172 11.55 3.38 -2.69
CA LEU A 172 10.30 3.60 -3.43
C LEU A 172 9.83 2.32 -4.14
N MET A 173 10.76 1.49 -4.63
CA MET A 173 10.42 0.26 -5.35
C MET A 173 9.76 -0.78 -4.45
N VAL A 174 10.03 -0.81 -3.15
CA VAL A 174 9.30 -1.67 -2.20
C VAL A 174 7.79 -1.43 -2.29
N MET A 175 7.37 -0.16 -2.23
CA MET A 175 5.95 0.19 -2.28
C MET A 175 5.36 0.08 -3.70
N ASN A 176 6.09 0.49 -4.73
CA ASN A 176 5.60 0.41 -6.11
C ASN A 176 5.46 -1.05 -6.58
N LEU A 177 6.42 -1.91 -6.28
CA LEU A 177 6.32 -3.34 -6.58
C LEU A 177 5.20 -4.00 -5.77
N ALA A 178 4.96 -3.59 -4.52
CA ALA A 178 3.81 -4.07 -3.75
C ALA A 178 2.48 -3.69 -4.40
N LEU A 179 2.36 -2.46 -4.91
CA LEU A 179 1.16 -2.02 -5.63
C LEU A 179 0.98 -2.77 -6.96
N LEU A 180 2.05 -2.99 -7.72
CA LEU A 180 2.01 -3.77 -8.96
C LEU A 180 1.68 -5.25 -8.68
N ALA A 181 2.20 -5.81 -7.59
CA ALA A 181 1.90 -7.16 -7.13
C ALA A 181 0.42 -7.31 -6.78
N TRP A 182 -0.12 -6.35 -6.02
CA TRP A 182 -1.55 -6.26 -5.74
C TRP A 182 -2.41 -6.14 -7.01
N ALA A 183 -2.02 -5.29 -7.95
CA ALA A 183 -2.70 -5.15 -9.23
C ALA A 183 -2.64 -6.45 -10.06
N GLY A 184 -1.50 -7.17 -10.01
CA GLY A 184 -1.32 -8.49 -10.61
C GLY A 184 -2.31 -9.52 -10.07
N VAL A 185 -2.50 -9.58 -8.74
CA VAL A 185 -3.54 -10.41 -8.11
C VAL A 185 -4.92 -10.03 -8.64
N GLY A 186 -5.21 -8.73 -8.76
CA GLY A 186 -6.45 -8.22 -9.33
C GLY A 186 -6.73 -8.68 -10.78
N ILE A 187 -5.72 -8.72 -11.64
CA ILE A 187 -5.84 -9.18 -13.05
C ILE A 187 -6.30 -10.65 -13.14
N VAL A 188 -5.83 -11.49 -12.21
CA VAL A 188 -6.23 -12.90 -12.12
C VAL A 188 -7.65 -13.03 -11.54
N ALA A 189 -7.96 -12.24 -10.49
CA ALA A 189 -9.26 -12.23 -9.82
C ALA A 189 -10.41 -11.74 -10.73
N LEU A 190 -10.21 -10.63 -11.45
CA LEU A 190 -11.23 -9.92 -12.25
C LEU A 190 -11.53 -10.54 -13.64
N ALA A 191 -11.09 -11.77 -13.90
CA ALA A 191 -10.81 -12.18 -15.27
C ALA A 191 -11.97 -12.25 -16.28
N LYS A 192 -13.22 -12.35 -15.79
CA LYS A 192 -14.40 -12.52 -16.64
C LYS A 192 -15.05 -11.20 -17.05
N ARG A 193 -14.99 -10.15 -16.22
CA ARG A 193 -15.64 -8.86 -16.51
C ARG A 193 -14.86 -7.70 -15.88
N PHE A 194 -14.51 -6.69 -16.67
CA PHE A 194 -13.78 -5.51 -16.19
C PHE A 194 -14.70 -4.33 -15.81
N GLY A 195 -15.86 -4.63 -15.24
CA GLY A 195 -16.82 -3.61 -14.82
C GLY A 195 -16.33 -2.81 -13.61
N ALA A 196 -16.79 -1.57 -13.47
CA ALA A 196 -16.47 -0.71 -12.33
C ALA A 196 -16.87 -1.35 -10.99
N ASP A 197 -18.03 -2.02 -10.94
CA ASP A 197 -18.51 -2.69 -9.73
C ASP A 197 -17.63 -3.88 -9.33
N GLN A 198 -17.11 -4.64 -10.29
CA GLN A 198 -16.20 -5.75 -9.98
C GLN A 198 -14.86 -5.26 -9.44
N ARG A 199 -14.32 -4.19 -10.03
CA ARG A 199 -13.08 -3.56 -9.53
C ARG A 199 -13.29 -3.03 -8.13
N PHE A 200 -14.37 -2.30 -7.88
CA PHE A 200 -14.68 -1.79 -6.54
C PHE A 200 -14.86 -2.93 -5.51
N ALA A 201 -15.58 -4.00 -5.87
CA ALA A 201 -15.72 -5.16 -5.02
C ALA A 201 -14.36 -5.83 -4.69
N PHE A 202 -13.44 -5.88 -5.66
CA PHE A 202 -12.07 -6.34 -5.42
C PHE A 202 -11.29 -5.39 -4.49
N LEU A 203 -11.43 -4.06 -4.64
CA LEU A 203 -10.82 -3.09 -3.72
C LEU A 203 -11.30 -3.31 -2.28
N PHE A 204 -12.61 -3.46 -2.10
CA PHE A 204 -13.20 -3.69 -0.78
C PHE A 204 -12.71 -5.01 -0.18
N LYS A 205 -12.70 -6.11 -0.95
CA LYS A 205 -12.16 -7.39 -0.47
C LYS A 205 -10.65 -7.35 -0.20
N SER A 206 -9.89 -6.54 -0.93
CA SER A 206 -8.47 -6.30 -0.63
C SER A 206 -8.30 -5.59 0.71
N LEU A 207 -9.15 -4.60 1.01
CA LEU A 207 -9.16 -3.91 2.29
C LEU A 207 -9.53 -4.87 3.44
N GLU A 208 -10.53 -5.73 3.24
CA GLU A 208 -10.90 -6.76 4.20
C GLU A 208 -9.74 -7.74 4.47
N ALA A 209 -9.08 -8.23 3.41
CA ALA A 209 -7.91 -9.09 3.54
C ALA A 209 -6.76 -8.40 4.29
N LEU A 210 -6.56 -7.10 4.06
CA LEU A 210 -5.56 -6.30 4.79
C LEU A 210 -5.89 -6.19 6.28
N VAL A 211 -7.17 -5.94 6.64
CA VAL A 211 -7.60 -5.90 8.05
C VAL A 211 -7.42 -7.25 8.73
N VAL A 212 -7.77 -8.35 8.05
CA VAL A 212 -7.56 -9.71 8.56
C VAL A 212 -6.09 -10.03 8.74
N ALA A 213 -5.25 -9.70 7.75
CA ALA A 213 -3.80 -9.83 7.86
C ALA A 213 -3.26 -9.02 9.04
N GLY A 214 -3.76 -7.81 9.26
CA GLY A 214 -3.41 -6.97 10.41
C GLY A 214 -3.78 -7.61 11.75
N LEU A 215 -4.98 -8.20 11.85
CA LEU A 215 -5.40 -8.92 13.07
C LEU A 215 -4.50 -10.12 13.36
N PHE A 216 -4.17 -10.91 12.34
CA PHE A 216 -3.22 -12.01 12.47
C PHE A 216 -1.81 -11.53 12.80
N ALA A 217 -1.38 -10.39 12.25
CA ALA A 217 -0.08 -9.81 12.56
C ALA A 217 -0.01 -9.33 14.01
N ILE A 218 -1.09 -8.77 14.57
CA ILE A 218 -1.17 -8.41 15.99
C ILE A 218 -1.10 -9.67 16.86
N ALA A 219 -1.92 -10.68 16.56
CA ALA A 219 -1.91 -11.95 17.29
C ALA A 219 -0.53 -12.65 17.21
N GLY A 220 0.05 -12.69 16.02
CA GLY A 220 1.39 -13.23 15.77
C GLY A 220 2.49 -12.43 16.47
N GLY A 221 2.39 -11.10 16.52
CA GLY A 221 3.31 -10.22 17.23
C GLY A 221 3.26 -10.41 18.74
N ILE A 222 2.06 -10.54 19.32
CA ILE A 222 1.89 -10.89 20.74
C ILE A 222 2.50 -12.26 21.02
N PHE A 223 2.17 -13.26 20.19
CA PHE A 223 2.73 -14.60 20.31
C PHE A 223 4.25 -14.61 20.23
N MET A 224 4.82 -13.85 19.28
CA MET A 224 6.26 -13.63 19.14
C MET A 224 6.83 -12.99 20.40
N ALA A 225 6.27 -11.88 20.88
CA ALA A 225 6.75 -11.18 22.07
C ALA A 225 6.77 -12.08 23.32
N ILE A 226 5.70 -12.87 23.53
CA ILE A 226 5.63 -13.85 24.62
C ILE A 226 6.69 -14.94 24.45
N THR A 227 6.87 -15.46 23.24
CA THR A 227 7.86 -16.51 22.94
C THR A 227 9.28 -16.00 23.24
N PHE A 228 9.67 -14.86 22.68
CA PHE A 228 10.98 -14.26 22.94
C PHE A 228 11.17 -13.89 24.41
N GLY A 229 10.13 -13.37 25.08
CA GLY A 229 10.16 -13.06 26.50
C GLY A 229 10.36 -14.32 27.37
N LEU A 230 9.66 -15.42 27.06
CA LEU A 230 9.76 -16.67 27.82
C LEU A 230 11.15 -17.30 27.69
N PHE A 231 11.69 -17.39 26.47
CA PHE A 231 13.05 -17.90 26.26
C PHE A 231 14.11 -16.97 26.86
N GLY A 232 13.94 -15.65 26.73
CA GLY A 232 14.81 -14.65 27.34
C GLY A 232 14.83 -14.75 28.87
N ALA A 233 13.70 -14.99 29.52
CA ALA A 233 13.60 -15.21 30.97
C ALA A 233 14.34 -16.46 31.45
N LEU A 234 14.49 -17.47 30.58
CA LEU A 234 15.29 -18.68 30.84
C LEU A 234 16.78 -18.49 30.54
N GLY A 235 17.21 -17.29 30.11
CA GLY A 235 18.58 -17.02 29.67
C GLY A 235 18.91 -17.63 28.31
N ILE A 236 17.90 -18.01 27.51
CA ILE A 236 18.07 -18.62 26.19
C ILE A 236 17.87 -17.54 25.12
N ASN A 237 18.95 -17.22 24.39
CA ASN A 237 18.88 -16.35 23.22
C ASN A 237 18.53 -17.17 21.98
N LEU A 238 17.37 -16.89 21.38
CA LEU A 238 16.95 -17.56 20.15
C LEU A 238 17.86 -17.14 18.98
N PRO A 239 18.28 -18.09 18.11
CA PRO A 239 19.09 -17.76 16.94
C PRO A 239 18.38 -16.80 15.98
N ASP A 240 19.16 -15.99 15.25
CA ASP A 240 18.64 -15.05 14.24
C ASP A 240 17.73 -15.75 13.20
N ALA A 241 18.11 -16.95 12.77
CA ALA A 241 17.30 -17.76 11.86
C ALA A 241 15.88 -18.02 12.40
N VAL A 242 15.72 -18.22 13.71
CA VAL A 242 14.40 -18.41 14.34
C VAL A 242 13.63 -17.09 14.38
N ALA A 243 14.29 -15.97 14.72
CA ALA A 243 13.66 -14.65 14.68
C ALA A 243 13.14 -14.29 13.28
N ARG A 244 13.97 -14.50 12.26
CA ARG A 244 13.57 -14.30 10.87
C ARG A 244 12.42 -15.21 10.43
N LEU A 245 12.37 -16.45 10.94
CA LEU A 245 11.26 -17.36 10.66
C LEU A 245 9.94 -16.80 11.21
N PHE A 246 9.95 -16.27 12.45
CA PHE A 246 8.76 -15.64 13.02
C PHE A 246 8.37 -14.35 12.29
N ILE A 247 9.34 -13.52 11.90
CA ILE A 247 9.08 -12.23 11.26
C ILE A 247 8.72 -12.42 9.78
N ALA A 248 9.69 -12.81 8.95
CA ALA A 248 9.51 -12.93 7.50
C ALA A 248 8.65 -14.14 7.14
N GLY A 249 8.88 -15.28 7.78
CA GLY A 249 8.11 -16.50 7.55
C GLY A 249 6.67 -16.39 8.05
N GLY A 250 6.48 -15.86 9.26
CA GLY A 250 5.16 -15.57 9.83
C GLY A 250 4.38 -14.57 8.97
N ALA A 251 4.99 -13.45 8.58
CA ALA A 251 4.34 -12.46 7.71
C ALA A 251 3.91 -13.07 6.36
N GLY A 252 4.79 -13.86 5.73
CA GLY A 252 4.47 -14.55 4.48
C GLY A 252 3.30 -15.53 4.60
N LEU A 253 3.25 -16.28 5.70
CA LEU A 253 2.14 -17.19 6.00
C LEU A 253 0.83 -16.41 6.20
N ILE A 254 0.86 -15.36 7.02
CA ILE A 254 -0.31 -14.54 7.37
C ILE A 254 -0.96 -13.93 6.13
N ILE A 255 -0.17 -13.38 5.20
CA ILE A 255 -0.68 -12.74 3.99
C ILE A 255 -1.52 -13.71 3.15
N VAL A 256 -1.03 -14.94 2.95
CA VAL A 256 -1.75 -15.95 2.13
C VAL A 256 -2.97 -16.48 2.86
N VAL A 257 -2.87 -16.76 4.18
CA VAL A 257 -3.99 -17.22 4.99
C VAL A 257 -5.10 -16.17 5.05
N ALA A 258 -4.77 -14.90 5.22
CA ALA A 258 -5.74 -13.81 5.26
C ALA A 258 -6.55 -13.73 3.96
N VAL A 259 -5.90 -13.85 2.80
CA VAL A 259 -6.60 -13.91 1.50
C VAL A 259 -7.48 -15.14 1.40
N ALA A 260 -6.99 -16.32 1.80
CA ALA A 260 -7.75 -17.56 1.74
C ALA A 260 -9.01 -17.58 2.62
N LEU A 261 -9.00 -16.84 3.73
CA LEU A 261 -10.15 -16.70 4.63
C LEU A 261 -11.21 -15.75 4.10
N VAL A 262 -10.79 -14.68 3.43
CA VAL A 262 -11.67 -13.56 3.02
C VAL A 262 -12.21 -13.71 1.61
N TYR A 263 -11.49 -14.41 0.74
CA TYR A 263 -11.74 -14.43 -0.69
C TYR A 263 -12.06 -15.85 -1.19
N ASP A 264 -13.25 -16.05 -1.75
CA ASP A 264 -13.64 -17.30 -2.42
C ASP A 264 -13.06 -17.35 -3.85
N PRO A 265 -12.14 -18.27 -4.16
CA PRO A 265 -11.53 -18.41 -5.49
C PRO A 265 -12.51 -18.82 -6.60
N ALA A 266 -13.64 -19.44 -6.25
CA ALA A 266 -14.64 -19.91 -7.19
C ALA A 266 -15.61 -18.79 -7.63
N ALA A 267 -15.77 -17.75 -6.82
CA ALA A 267 -16.69 -16.64 -7.06
C ALA A 267 -16.01 -15.41 -7.69
N GLN A 268 -16.76 -14.64 -8.48
CA GLN A 268 -16.27 -13.35 -8.98
C GLN A 268 -16.28 -12.29 -7.86
N PRO A 269 -15.45 -11.23 -7.93
CA PRO A 269 -15.38 -10.21 -6.87
C PRO A 269 -16.74 -9.64 -6.43
N ALA A 270 -17.66 -9.37 -7.38
CA ALA A 270 -18.99 -8.84 -7.06
C ALA A 270 -19.97 -9.88 -6.49
N GLU A 271 -19.69 -11.16 -6.70
CA GLU A 271 -20.48 -12.31 -6.19
C GLU A 271 -19.98 -12.76 -4.81
N GLN A 272 -18.88 -12.19 -4.31
CA GLN A 272 -18.36 -12.48 -2.99
C GLN A 272 -19.39 -12.13 -1.91
N SER A 273 -19.30 -12.81 -0.76
CA SER A 273 -20.07 -12.50 0.42
C SER A 273 -19.59 -11.19 1.05
N PHE A 274 -20.49 -10.21 1.11
CA PHE A 274 -20.28 -8.95 1.85
C PHE A 274 -21.12 -8.88 3.13
N ASP A 275 -21.97 -9.90 3.35
CA ASP A 275 -22.92 -9.96 4.45
C ASP A 275 -22.37 -10.66 5.70
N GLU A 276 -21.09 -11.03 5.69
CA GLU A 276 -20.41 -11.67 6.81
C GLU A 276 -20.22 -10.71 7.99
N GLY A 277 -20.16 -11.27 9.20
CA GLY A 277 -19.98 -10.49 10.41
C GLY A 277 -18.74 -9.59 10.33
N LEU A 278 -17.63 -10.13 9.82
CA LEU A 278 -16.38 -9.38 9.67
C LEU A 278 -16.50 -8.22 8.66
N SER A 279 -17.01 -8.47 7.45
CA SER A 279 -17.16 -7.42 6.42
C SER A 279 -18.07 -6.29 6.92
N LYS A 280 -19.16 -6.64 7.62
CA LYS A 280 -20.08 -5.68 8.25
C LYS A 280 -19.41 -4.88 9.35
N LEU A 281 -18.64 -5.54 10.22
CA LEU A 281 -17.88 -4.87 11.28
C LEU A 281 -16.86 -3.88 10.71
N ILE A 282 -16.12 -4.27 9.66
CA ILE A 282 -15.14 -3.40 8.99
C ILE A 282 -15.84 -2.19 8.36
N ALA A 283 -16.92 -2.42 7.61
CA ALA A 283 -17.69 -1.33 7.01
C ALA A 283 -18.27 -0.38 8.08
N LEU A 284 -18.78 -0.92 9.18
CA LEU A 284 -19.29 -0.13 10.30
C LEU A 284 -18.20 0.70 10.96
N LEU A 285 -17.04 0.08 11.24
CA LEU A 285 -15.88 0.75 11.83
C LEU A 285 -15.42 1.91 10.95
N LEU A 286 -15.27 1.69 9.64
CA LEU A 286 -14.85 2.73 8.71
C LEU A 286 -15.90 3.85 8.57
N ARG A 287 -17.20 3.52 8.63
CA ARG A 287 -18.27 4.54 8.67
C ARG A 287 -18.27 5.33 9.97
N LEU A 288 -17.90 4.71 11.09
CA LEU A 288 -17.76 5.40 12.39
C LEU A 288 -16.54 6.33 12.40
N LEU A 289 -15.44 5.91 11.76
CA LEU A 289 -14.24 6.73 11.64
C LEU A 289 -14.43 7.93 10.71
N LEU A 290 -15.35 7.87 9.75
CA LEU A 290 -15.61 8.96 8.80
C LEU A 290 -15.88 10.33 9.45
N PRO A 291 -16.89 10.50 10.33
CA PRO A 291 -17.13 11.78 10.99
C PRO A 291 -15.97 12.20 11.89
N LEU A 292 -15.28 11.25 12.52
CA LEU A 292 -14.09 11.53 13.33
C LEU A 292 -12.96 12.11 12.46
N THR A 293 -12.68 11.51 11.32
CA THR A 293 -11.67 11.99 10.37
C THR A 293 -12.02 13.37 9.83
N VAL A 294 -13.30 13.63 9.52
CA VAL A 294 -13.76 14.98 9.16
C VAL A 294 -13.47 15.98 10.29
N GLY A 295 -13.78 15.62 11.54
CA GLY A 295 -13.49 16.46 12.71
C GLY A 295 -11.99 16.75 12.88
N VAL A 296 -11.14 15.71 12.75
CA VAL A 296 -9.68 15.86 12.82
C VAL A 296 -9.16 16.76 11.71
N LEU A 297 -9.60 16.57 10.46
CA LEU A 297 -9.18 17.41 9.34
C LEU A 297 -9.64 18.87 9.48
N LEU A 298 -10.81 19.12 10.06
CA LEU A 298 -11.29 20.47 10.37
C LEU A 298 -10.41 21.16 11.41
N ILE A 299 -10.13 20.47 12.52
CA ILE A 299 -9.23 20.98 13.57
C ILE A 299 -7.86 21.26 12.95
N TYR A 300 -7.36 20.33 12.15
CA TYR A 300 -6.07 20.47 11.49
C TYR A 300 -6.03 21.70 10.58
N LEU A 301 -7.04 21.87 9.72
CA LEU A 301 -7.15 23.03 8.83
C LEU A 301 -7.22 24.36 9.60
N ALA A 302 -7.84 24.37 10.79
CA ALA A 302 -7.88 25.55 11.66
C ALA A 302 -6.51 25.86 12.31
N VAL A 303 -5.64 24.86 12.49
CA VAL A 303 -4.29 25.02 13.07
C VAL A 303 -3.26 25.47 12.03
N ILE A 304 -3.46 25.14 10.74
CA ILE A 304 -2.51 25.47 9.64
C ILE A 304 -2.13 26.96 9.61
N PRO A 305 -3.04 27.96 9.70
CA PRO A 305 -2.67 29.36 9.63
C PRO A 305 -1.70 29.80 10.73
N PHE A 306 -1.73 29.14 11.89
CA PHE A 306 -0.83 29.43 13.02
C PHE A 306 0.54 28.74 12.89
N ASN A 307 0.64 27.69 12.06
CA ASN A 307 1.84 26.87 11.89
C ASN A 307 2.21 26.74 10.40
N PHE A 308 2.00 27.82 9.63
CA PHE A 308 2.05 27.76 8.16
C PHE A 308 3.44 27.37 7.62
N ARG A 309 4.53 27.65 8.34
CA ARG A 309 5.89 27.31 7.86
C ARG A 309 6.34 25.89 8.11
N GLU A 310 5.72 25.18 9.05
CA GLU A 310 6.17 23.85 9.49
C GLU A 310 6.35 22.85 8.33
N PRO A 311 5.41 22.69 7.38
CA PRO A 311 5.60 21.77 6.25
C PRO A 311 6.71 22.20 5.29
N PHE A 312 6.98 23.50 5.18
CA PHE A 312 8.00 24.02 4.28
C PHE A 312 9.41 23.76 4.83
N GLU A 313 9.55 23.74 6.15
CA GLU A 313 10.82 23.59 6.84
C GLU A 313 11.07 22.13 7.28
N ASN A 314 10.03 21.40 7.68
CA ASN A 314 10.11 20.07 8.25
C ASN A 314 9.57 18.99 7.28
N ARG A 315 10.43 18.01 6.94
CA ARG A 315 10.07 16.89 6.05
C ARG A 315 9.14 15.87 6.69
N ASP A 316 9.17 15.73 8.00
CA ASP A 316 8.40 14.69 8.68
C ASP A 316 6.91 15.00 8.61
N VAL A 317 6.56 16.29 8.62
CA VAL A 317 5.19 16.78 8.43
C VAL A 317 4.63 16.37 7.06
N LEU A 318 5.45 16.45 6.01
CA LEU A 318 5.07 16.03 4.64
C LEU A 318 4.82 14.53 4.52
N VAL A 319 5.60 13.72 5.24
CA VAL A 319 5.40 12.27 5.28
C VAL A 319 4.04 11.95 5.92
N VAL A 320 3.72 12.60 7.03
CA VAL A 320 2.44 12.42 7.73
C VAL A 320 1.25 12.79 6.84
N PHE A 321 1.35 13.89 6.07
CA PHE A 321 0.30 14.27 5.12
C PHE A 321 0.04 13.22 4.05
N ASN A 322 1.08 12.70 3.45
CA ASN A 322 0.97 11.68 2.42
C ASN A 322 0.32 10.41 2.99
N VAL A 323 0.77 9.95 4.17
CA VAL A 323 0.17 8.80 4.86
C VAL A 323 -1.31 9.03 5.15
N MET A 324 -1.66 10.22 5.66
CA MET A 324 -3.04 10.60 5.93
C MET A 324 -3.89 10.59 4.65
N LEU A 325 -3.37 11.04 3.52
CA LEU A 325 -4.10 11.07 2.25
C LEU A 325 -4.45 9.65 1.76
N PHE A 326 -3.51 8.71 1.82
CA PHE A 326 -3.79 7.30 1.53
C PHE A 326 -4.79 6.71 2.53
N ALA A 327 -4.69 7.06 3.82
CA ALA A 327 -5.65 6.63 4.84
C ALA A 327 -7.07 7.16 4.57
N VAL A 328 -7.21 8.42 4.16
CA VAL A 328 -8.50 9.01 3.76
C VAL A 328 -9.08 8.31 2.55
N LEU A 329 -8.28 8.02 1.52
CA LEU A 329 -8.75 7.26 0.36
C LEU A 329 -9.20 5.84 0.73
N ALA A 330 -8.43 5.12 1.56
CA ALA A 330 -8.82 3.81 2.06
C ALA A 330 -10.12 3.85 2.88
N LEU A 331 -10.27 4.86 3.75
CA LEU A 331 -11.47 5.14 4.52
C LEU A 331 -12.68 5.40 3.60
N MET A 332 -12.52 6.20 2.55
CA MET A 332 -13.60 6.48 1.60
C MET A 332 -14.01 5.21 0.83
N ILE A 333 -13.06 4.36 0.45
CA ILE A 333 -13.33 3.06 -0.20
C ILE A 333 -14.15 2.18 0.74
N GLY A 334 -13.69 1.97 1.97
CA GLY A 334 -14.35 1.04 2.89
C GLY A 334 -15.62 1.58 3.58
N ALA A 335 -15.79 2.89 3.68
CA ALA A 335 -17.04 3.49 4.15
C ALA A 335 -18.16 3.39 3.09
N THR A 336 -17.80 3.36 1.80
CA THR A 336 -18.76 3.25 0.68
C THR A 336 -19.37 1.84 0.64
N PRO A 337 -20.72 1.71 0.60
CA PRO A 337 -21.38 0.41 0.56
C PRO A 337 -21.11 -0.32 -0.76
N VAL A 338 -20.98 -1.65 -0.72
CA VAL A 338 -20.82 -2.45 -1.95
C VAL A 338 -22.17 -2.65 -2.64
N ARG A 339 -23.27 -2.78 -1.88
CA ARG A 339 -24.64 -2.89 -2.39
C ARG A 339 -25.51 -1.74 -1.89
N GLY A 340 -26.37 -1.21 -2.76
CA GLY A 340 -27.22 -0.06 -2.45
C GLY A 340 -28.32 -0.32 -1.41
N LEU A 341 -28.53 -1.58 -1.01
CA LEU A 341 -29.57 -2.00 -0.06
C LEU A 341 -29.10 -2.02 1.39
N ASP A 342 -27.80 -1.79 1.66
CA ASP A 342 -27.21 -2.01 2.98
C ASP A 342 -27.46 -0.85 3.98
N VAL A 343 -28.05 0.26 3.53
CA VAL A 343 -28.22 1.48 4.34
C VAL A 343 -29.58 2.13 4.08
N SER A 344 -30.25 2.57 5.15
CA SER A 344 -31.51 3.32 5.07
C SER A 344 -31.37 4.61 4.24
N ALA A 345 -32.46 5.06 3.60
CA ALA A 345 -32.43 6.25 2.75
C ALA A 345 -31.89 7.53 3.45
N PRO A 346 -32.20 7.80 4.74
CA PRO A 346 -31.57 8.90 5.48
C PRO A 346 -30.07 8.69 5.68
N GLY A 347 -29.64 7.46 6.03
CA GLY A 347 -28.25 7.10 6.26
C GLY A 347 -27.37 7.27 5.01
N GLN A 348 -27.87 6.88 3.84
CA GLN A 348 -27.16 7.09 2.56
C GLN A 348 -26.86 8.57 2.29
N THR A 349 -27.75 9.46 2.74
CA THR A 349 -27.62 10.89 2.51
C THR A 349 -26.54 11.51 3.39
N TRP A 350 -26.51 11.14 4.67
CA TRP A 350 -25.47 11.57 5.60
C TRP A 350 -24.11 11.01 5.23
N LEU A 351 -24.06 9.73 4.83
CA LEU A 351 -22.84 9.11 4.34
C LEU A 351 -22.28 9.85 3.12
N ARG A 352 -23.13 10.11 2.11
CA ARG A 352 -22.72 10.88 0.93
C ARG A 352 -22.20 12.28 1.30
N ARG A 353 -22.89 13.00 2.19
CA ARG A 353 -22.44 14.32 2.65
C ARG A 353 -21.09 14.24 3.37
N GLY A 354 -20.92 13.24 4.22
CA GLY A 354 -19.66 12.99 4.93
C GLY A 354 -18.51 12.72 3.96
N ILE A 355 -18.71 11.86 2.96
CA ILE A 355 -17.70 11.56 1.93
C ILE A 355 -17.34 12.83 1.13
N ILE A 356 -18.34 13.64 0.76
CA ILE A 356 -18.11 14.92 0.05
C ILE A 356 -17.30 15.88 0.92
N ALA A 357 -17.68 16.05 2.19
CA ALA A 357 -16.95 16.91 3.13
C ALA A 357 -15.50 16.43 3.31
N LEU A 358 -15.32 15.12 3.50
CA LEU A 358 -14.00 14.50 3.63
C LEU A 358 -13.15 14.72 2.38
N ALA A 359 -13.72 14.54 1.18
CA ALA A 359 -13.03 14.79 -0.08
C ALA A 359 -12.62 16.27 -0.25
N LEU A 360 -13.50 17.22 0.08
CA LEU A 360 -13.19 18.65 0.03
C LEU A 360 -12.04 19.01 0.98
N LEU A 361 -12.11 18.56 2.23
CA LEU A 361 -11.07 18.81 3.23
C LEU A 361 -9.74 18.17 2.81
N ALA A 362 -9.77 16.92 2.31
CA ALA A 362 -8.59 16.24 1.82
C ALA A 362 -7.95 16.99 0.65
N ILE A 363 -8.73 17.50 -0.32
CA ILE A 363 -8.19 18.32 -1.41
C ILE A 363 -7.50 19.58 -0.87
N LEU A 364 -8.11 20.28 0.08
CA LEU A 364 -7.52 21.51 0.65
C LEU A 364 -6.16 21.21 1.29
N VAL A 365 -6.08 20.15 2.10
CA VAL A 365 -4.82 19.75 2.73
C VAL A 365 -3.81 19.23 1.70
N SER A 366 -4.23 18.49 0.68
CA SER A 366 -3.36 18.00 -0.40
C SER A 366 -2.80 19.13 -1.26
N VAL A 367 -3.60 20.16 -1.58
CA VAL A 367 -3.11 21.34 -2.33
C VAL A 367 -2.05 22.08 -1.52
N TYR A 368 -2.27 22.20 -0.21
CA TYR A 368 -1.29 22.81 0.70
C TYR A 368 0.00 21.98 0.80
N ALA A 369 -0.09 20.66 0.98
CA ALA A 369 1.06 19.77 1.02
C ALA A 369 1.84 19.77 -0.31
N LEU A 370 1.13 19.75 -1.44
CA LEU A 370 1.71 19.84 -2.77
C LEU A 370 2.48 21.17 -2.95
N ALA A 371 1.91 22.29 -2.50
CA ALA A 371 2.60 23.58 -2.54
C ALA A 371 3.91 23.56 -1.74
N ALA A 372 3.92 22.93 -0.56
CA ALA A 372 5.12 22.78 0.26
C ALA A 372 6.20 21.92 -0.41
N ILE A 373 5.82 20.77 -1.00
CA ILE A 373 6.77 19.91 -1.72
C ILE A 373 7.32 20.62 -2.97
N VAL A 374 6.47 21.32 -3.73
CA VAL A 374 6.89 22.07 -4.91
C VAL A 374 7.85 23.20 -4.51
N TYR A 375 7.54 23.98 -3.48
CA TYR A 375 8.43 25.03 -2.97
C TYR A 375 9.81 24.47 -2.59
N ARG A 376 9.85 23.37 -1.85
CA ARG A 376 11.12 22.71 -1.51
C ARG A 376 11.88 22.21 -2.73
N THR A 377 11.16 21.76 -3.74
CA THR A 377 11.72 21.29 -5.02
C THR A 377 12.22 22.45 -5.90
N THR A 378 11.76 23.68 -5.67
CA THR A 378 12.31 24.87 -6.35
C THR A 378 13.57 25.41 -5.69
N ILE A 379 13.73 25.21 -4.38
CA ILE A 379 14.91 25.66 -3.62
C ILE A 379 16.04 24.64 -3.70
N ASP A 380 15.74 23.37 -3.40
CA ASP A 380 16.69 22.29 -3.62
C ASP A 380 16.49 21.69 -5.03
N ARG A 381 17.31 20.72 -5.43
CA ARG A 381 17.03 19.97 -6.67
C ARG A 381 15.87 18.99 -6.50
N LEU A 382 15.22 18.70 -7.63
CA LEU A 382 14.29 17.58 -7.75
C LEU A 382 15.01 16.28 -7.41
N THR A 383 14.41 15.44 -6.56
CA THR A 383 14.92 14.10 -6.21
C THR A 383 13.90 13.02 -6.63
N PRO A 384 14.31 11.75 -6.78
CA PRO A 384 13.38 10.66 -7.13
C PRO A 384 12.17 10.59 -6.19
N ASN A 385 12.43 10.74 -4.89
CA ASN A 385 11.40 10.74 -3.85
C ASN A 385 10.41 11.89 -4.02
N ARG A 386 10.90 13.12 -4.20
CA ARG A 386 10.03 14.30 -4.39
C ARG A 386 9.17 14.19 -5.64
N LEU A 387 9.74 13.76 -6.76
CA LEU A 387 8.99 13.56 -8.01
C LEU A 387 7.86 12.56 -7.82
N THR A 388 8.14 11.45 -7.13
CA THR A 388 7.15 10.40 -6.89
C THR A 388 6.00 10.88 -6.00
N PHE A 389 6.30 11.60 -4.91
CA PHE A 389 5.29 12.17 -4.03
C PHE A 389 4.45 13.27 -4.72
N ILE A 390 5.07 14.16 -5.50
CA ILE A 390 4.35 15.16 -6.29
C ILE A 390 3.32 14.50 -7.20
N GLY A 391 3.69 13.43 -7.91
CA GLY A 391 2.73 12.74 -8.77
C GLY A 391 1.65 11.99 -8.01
N TRP A 392 1.96 11.38 -6.85
CA TRP A 392 0.94 10.80 -5.97
C TRP A 392 -0.08 11.84 -5.51
N ASP A 393 0.38 13.01 -5.09
CA ASP A 393 -0.50 14.11 -4.69
C ASP A 393 -1.37 14.60 -5.85
N ILE A 394 -0.79 14.78 -7.05
CA ILE A 394 -1.55 15.19 -8.25
C ILE A 394 -2.63 14.16 -8.60
N ILE A 395 -2.29 12.86 -8.55
CA ILE A 395 -3.24 11.77 -8.82
C ILE A 395 -4.36 11.78 -7.79
N ASN A 396 -4.03 11.91 -6.50
CA ASN A 396 -5.00 11.92 -5.42
C ASN A 396 -5.94 13.12 -5.49
N ILE A 397 -5.42 14.31 -5.71
CA ILE A 397 -6.21 15.52 -5.94
C ILE A 397 -7.12 15.32 -7.16
N GLY A 398 -6.58 14.80 -8.27
CA GLY A 398 -7.36 14.52 -9.48
C GLY A 398 -8.51 13.53 -9.26
N ILE A 399 -8.27 12.45 -8.51
CA ILE A 399 -9.29 11.46 -8.15
C ILE A 399 -10.36 12.09 -7.27
N LEU A 400 -9.98 12.86 -6.25
CA LEU A 400 -10.92 13.51 -5.34
C LEU A 400 -11.75 14.58 -6.07
N LEU A 401 -11.16 15.35 -6.98
CA LEU A 401 -11.88 16.30 -7.84
C LEU A 401 -12.87 15.57 -8.76
N LEU A 402 -12.44 14.48 -9.42
CA LEU A 402 -13.31 13.66 -10.23
C LEU A 402 -14.49 13.11 -9.43
N LEU A 403 -14.23 12.67 -8.19
CA LEU A 403 -15.26 12.20 -7.25
C LEU A 403 -16.28 13.31 -6.98
N LEU A 404 -15.83 14.51 -6.63
CA LEU A 404 -16.73 15.65 -6.35
C LEU A 404 -17.57 16.02 -7.58
N VAL A 405 -16.96 16.13 -8.75
CA VAL A 405 -17.67 16.44 -10.01
C VAL A 405 -18.73 15.39 -10.30
N LYS A 406 -18.39 14.10 -10.19
CA LYS A 406 -19.33 13.00 -10.41
C LYS A 406 -20.44 12.96 -9.37
N GLN A 407 -20.15 13.31 -8.12
CA GLN A 407 -21.16 13.43 -7.07
C GLN A 407 -22.15 14.57 -7.33
N ILE A 408 -21.69 15.70 -7.87
CA ILE A 408 -22.55 16.83 -8.23
C ILE A 408 -23.42 16.47 -9.45
N GLN A 409 -22.84 15.89 -10.50
CA GLN A 409 -23.55 15.53 -11.74
C GLN A 409 -24.56 14.38 -11.56
N GLY A 410 -24.24 13.37 -10.74
CA GLY A 410 -25.04 12.14 -10.60
C GLY A 410 -26.25 12.25 -9.65
N GLY A 411 -26.31 13.31 -8.84
CA GLY A 411 -27.37 13.49 -7.84
C GLY A 411 -27.50 12.31 -6.85
N ARG A 412 -28.66 12.17 -6.21
CA ARG A 412 -28.93 11.12 -5.21
C ARG A 412 -29.15 9.74 -5.81
N ALA A 413 -29.52 9.65 -7.10
CA ALA A 413 -29.86 8.37 -7.74
C ALA A 413 -28.62 7.61 -8.27
N ARG A 414 -27.58 8.32 -8.73
CA ARG A 414 -26.38 7.71 -9.35
C ARG A 414 -25.12 7.89 -8.51
N TRP A 415 -25.24 8.32 -7.25
CA TRP A 415 -24.10 8.61 -6.39
C TRP A 415 -23.20 7.38 -6.18
N LEU A 416 -23.79 6.18 -6.03
CA LEU A 416 -23.04 4.96 -5.74
C LEU A 416 -22.30 4.41 -6.99
N PRO A 417 -22.94 4.22 -8.16
CA PRO A 417 -22.21 3.87 -9.38
C PRO A 417 -21.11 4.88 -9.75
N ALA A 418 -21.33 6.17 -9.46
CA ALA A 418 -20.32 7.21 -9.63
C ALA A 418 -19.09 7.01 -8.74
N MET A 419 -19.28 6.59 -7.47
CA MET A 419 -18.19 6.24 -6.56
C MET A 419 -17.39 5.04 -7.08
N HIS A 420 -18.08 3.94 -7.43
CA HIS A 420 -17.41 2.73 -7.94
C HIS A 420 -16.58 3.03 -9.19
N ARG A 421 -17.13 3.84 -10.11
CA ARG A 421 -16.40 4.25 -11.32
C ARG A 421 -15.18 5.11 -11.01
N THR A 422 -15.28 6.02 -10.04
CA THR A 422 -14.15 6.89 -9.66
C THR A 422 -13.01 6.09 -9.05
N PHE A 423 -13.31 5.17 -8.12
CA PHE A 423 -12.29 4.29 -7.55
C PHE A 423 -11.72 3.30 -8.56
N ALA A 424 -12.54 2.80 -9.49
CA ALA A 424 -12.05 1.96 -10.58
C ALA A 424 -11.07 2.68 -11.53
N VAL A 425 -11.24 4.01 -11.71
CA VAL A 425 -10.27 4.85 -12.44
C VAL A 425 -9.03 5.09 -11.59
N ALA A 426 -9.19 5.37 -10.29
CA ALA A 426 -8.09 5.54 -9.35
C ALA A 426 -7.12 4.36 -9.40
N THR A 427 -7.61 3.12 -9.35
CA THR A 427 -6.76 1.92 -9.45
C THR A 427 -5.86 1.91 -10.69
N VAL A 428 -6.38 2.36 -11.84
CA VAL A 428 -5.60 2.40 -13.09
C VAL A 428 -4.53 3.49 -13.02
N LEU A 429 -4.89 4.69 -12.53
CA LEU A 429 -3.93 5.79 -12.38
C LEU A 429 -2.78 5.42 -11.44
N TYR A 430 -3.11 4.75 -10.34
CA TYR A 430 -2.14 4.22 -9.38
C TYR A 430 -1.18 3.22 -10.02
N VAL A 431 -1.68 2.26 -10.81
CA VAL A 431 -0.85 1.28 -11.51
C VAL A 431 0.05 1.94 -12.56
N VAL A 432 -0.51 2.87 -13.35
CA VAL A 432 0.25 3.61 -14.38
C VAL A 432 1.36 4.43 -13.75
N TRP A 433 1.09 5.10 -12.63
CA TRP A 433 2.10 5.88 -11.91
C TRP A 433 3.18 5.00 -11.29
N SER A 434 2.84 3.84 -10.74
CA SER A 434 3.85 2.89 -10.27
C SER A 434 4.70 2.33 -11.39
N LEU A 435 4.13 2.05 -12.57
CA LEU A 435 4.91 1.68 -13.75
C LEU A 435 5.83 2.81 -14.20
N PHE A 436 5.35 4.06 -14.19
CA PHE A 436 6.19 5.23 -14.45
C PHE A 436 7.33 5.33 -13.44
N GLY A 437 7.06 5.15 -12.14
CA GLY A 437 8.08 5.15 -11.09
C GLY A 437 9.15 4.09 -11.30
N VAL A 438 8.76 2.86 -11.62
CA VAL A 438 9.68 1.76 -11.92
C VAL A 438 10.52 2.06 -13.17
N VAL A 439 9.89 2.50 -14.26
CA VAL A 439 10.56 2.60 -15.55
C VAL A 439 11.34 3.91 -15.71
N ALA A 440 10.74 5.06 -15.38
CA ALA A 440 11.25 6.37 -15.74
C ALA A 440 12.29 6.93 -14.76
N LEU A 441 12.17 6.65 -13.45
CA LEU A 441 13.07 7.25 -12.44
C LEU A 441 14.56 6.97 -12.72
N PRO A 442 14.99 5.73 -13.08
CA PRO A 442 16.40 5.49 -13.36
C PRO A 442 16.95 6.37 -14.48
N TRP A 443 16.14 6.64 -15.50
CA TRP A 443 16.53 7.45 -16.66
C TRP A 443 16.53 8.94 -16.36
N LEU A 444 15.56 9.41 -15.57
CA LEU A 444 15.45 10.83 -15.20
C LEU A 444 16.56 11.28 -14.26
N PHE A 445 17.06 10.39 -13.40
CA PHE A 445 18.08 10.68 -12.39
C PHE A 445 19.40 9.95 -12.65
N ARG A 446 19.70 9.69 -13.92
CA ARG A 446 21.01 9.22 -14.36
C ARG A 446 22.04 10.32 -14.13
N GLY A 447 23.19 9.96 -13.55
CA GLY A 447 24.34 10.87 -13.49
C GLY A 447 25.57 10.28 -14.18
N ASP A 448 26.62 11.09 -14.27
CA ASP A 448 27.87 10.74 -14.92
C ASP A 448 29.03 10.75 -13.92
N PRO A 449 29.39 9.58 -13.33
CA PRO A 449 30.48 9.50 -12.37
C PRO A 449 31.84 9.85 -13.00
N ALA A 450 31.97 9.84 -14.33
CA ALA A 450 33.23 10.17 -15.00
C ALA A 450 33.66 11.62 -14.73
N GLN A 451 32.71 12.52 -14.44
CA GLN A 451 32.98 13.93 -14.15
C GLN A 451 33.85 14.13 -12.90
N VAL A 452 33.76 13.22 -11.93
CA VAL A 452 34.52 13.30 -10.66
C VAL A 452 35.64 12.26 -10.57
N ALA A 453 35.80 11.39 -11.57
CA ALA A 453 36.78 10.30 -11.56
C ALA A 453 38.26 10.74 -11.44
N GLY A 454 38.57 11.98 -11.84
CA GLY A 454 39.91 12.56 -11.73
C GLY A 454 40.21 13.22 -10.37
N LEU A 455 39.21 13.35 -9.49
CA LEU A 455 39.35 14.04 -8.21
C LEU A 455 39.98 13.15 -7.13
N PRO A 456 40.47 13.71 -6.02
CA PRO A 456 40.93 12.90 -4.89
C PRO A 456 39.86 11.94 -4.39
N ALA A 457 40.26 10.73 -3.97
CA ALA A 457 39.33 9.67 -3.57
C ALA A 457 38.32 10.10 -2.49
N ARG A 458 38.72 10.99 -1.58
CA ARG A 458 37.82 11.54 -0.55
C ARG A 458 36.73 12.43 -1.16
N ILE A 459 37.06 13.25 -2.16
CA ILE A 459 36.10 14.09 -2.88
C ILE A 459 35.17 13.23 -3.73
N GLN A 460 35.69 12.20 -4.40
CA GLN A 460 34.87 11.22 -5.12
C GLN A 460 33.84 10.55 -4.21
N GLN A 461 34.26 10.19 -3.00
CA GLN A 461 33.38 9.56 -2.02
C GLN A 461 32.30 10.52 -1.52
N ILE A 462 32.64 11.78 -1.24
CA ILE A 462 31.66 12.81 -0.87
C ILE A 462 30.67 13.04 -2.00
N ALA A 463 31.15 13.17 -3.24
CA ALA A 463 30.29 13.36 -4.42
C ALA A 463 29.35 12.18 -4.68
N TYR A 464 29.70 10.99 -4.19
CA TYR A 464 28.88 9.79 -4.28
C TYR A 464 27.89 9.66 -3.14
N ASP A 465 28.27 10.03 -1.92
CA ASP A 465 27.44 9.85 -0.73
C ASP A 465 26.40 10.97 -0.58
N GLU A 466 26.78 12.20 -0.94
CA GLU A 466 26.00 13.39 -0.63
C GLU A 466 25.13 13.84 -1.81
N PRO A 467 23.88 14.27 -1.57
CA PRO A 467 23.07 14.89 -2.59
C PRO A 467 23.61 16.26 -2.98
N TYR A 468 23.47 16.62 -4.25
CA TYR A 468 23.75 17.99 -4.72
C TYR A 468 22.79 19.01 -4.06
N PRO A 469 23.25 20.23 -3.69
CA PRO A 469 24.59 20.78 -3.87
C PRO A 469 25.62 20.26 -2.85
N VAL A 470 26.85 20.01 -3.31
CA VAL A 470 27.97 19.59 -2.44
C VAL A 470 28.85 20.80 -2.16
N LEU A 471 28.79 21.32 -0.93
CA LEU A 471 29.55 22.49 -0.49
C LEU A 471 30.79 22.04 0.27
N LEU A 472 31.96 22.49 -0.16
CA LEU A 472 33.25 22.11 0.37
C LEU A 472 33.95 23.31 1.01
N LYS A 473 34.57 23.06 2.17
CA LYS A 473 35.44 24.00 2.86
C LYS A 473 36.62 23.26 3.46
N CYS A 474 37.76 23.91 3.59
CA CYS A 474 38.89 23.35 4.34
C CYS A 474 39.19 24.19 5.58
N GLY A 475 39.85 23.60 6.58
CA GLY A 475 40.00 24.22 7.91
C GLY A 475 40.87 25.48 7.93
N THR A 476 41.84 25.60 7.02
CA THR A 476 42.77 26.74 6.99
C THR A 476 42.32 27.88 6.08
N SER A 477 41.25 27.68 5.30
CA SER A 477 40.73 28.70 4.39
C SER A 477 39.35 29.22 4.82
N PRO A 478 39.13 30.54 4.76
CA PRO A 478 37.81 31.11 5.03
C PRO A 478 36.80 30.86 3.89
N HIS A 479 37.26 30.39 2.73
CA HIS A 479 36.46 30.32 1.50
C HIS A 479 35.65 29.02 1.40
N ILE A 480 34.46 29.12 0.81
CA ILE A 480 33.55 27.99 0.54
C ILE A 480 33.45 27.80 -0.96
N TYR A 481 33.45 26.55 -1.40
CA TYR A 481 33.38 26.18 -2.80
C TYR A 481 32.21 25.24 -3.03
N LEU A 482 31.48 25.41 -4.13
CA LEU A 482 30.52 24.44 -4.63
C LEU A 482 31.24 23.46 -5.56
N LEU A 483 31.09 22.16 -5.32
CA LEU A 483 31.54 21.13 -6.26
C LEU A 483 30.48 20.96 -7.36
N ASP A 484 30.84 21.27 -8.60
CA ASP A 484 29.93 21.27 -9.74
C ASP A 484 30.65 20.72 -10.98
N ASN A 485 30.13 19.63 -11.57
CA ASN A 485 30.70 18.95 -12.74
C ASN A 485 32.21 18.65 -12.66
N GLY A 486 32.73 18.34 -11.47
CA GLY A 486 34.15 18.06 -11.27
C GLY A 486 35.03 19.29 -10.98
N GLU A 487 34.46 20.49 -10.95
CA GLU A 487 35.17 21.74 -10.65
C GLU A 487 34.74 22.32 -9.30
N LYS A 488 35.64 23.03 -8.63
CA LYS A 488 35.34 23.82 -7.43
C LYS A 488 35.00 25.24 -7.85
N ARG A 489 33.80 25.70 -7.49
CA ARG A 489 33.30 27.04 -7.81
C ARG A 489 33.29 27.87 -6.55
N TRP A 490 34.17 28.87 -6.46
CA TRP A 490 34.28 29.72 -5.28
C TRP A 490 33.00 30.55 -5.07
N ILE A 491 32.46 30.53 -3.85
CA ILE A 491 31.35 31.39 -3.42
C ILE A 491 31.93 32.64 -2.79
N LYS A 492 31.71 33.79 -3.44
CA LYS A 492 32.39 35.05 -3.13
C LYS A 492 32.24 35.50 -1.67
N ASP A 493 31.01 35.49 -1.17
CA ASP A 493 30.67 36.02 0.15
C ASP A 493 29.39 35.37 0.74
N ILE A 494 29.13 35.65 2.02
CA ILE A 494 27.97 35.12 2.75
C ILE A 494 26.64 35.59 2.13
N PRO A 495 26.45 36.86 1.72
CA PRO A 495 25.24 37.28 1.02
C PRO A 495 24.97 36.45 -0.25
N THR A 496 26.01 36.13 -1.02
CA THR A 496 25.89 35.25 -2.19
C THR A 496 25.49 33.84 -1.78
N PHE A 497 26.14 33.29 -0.74
CA PHE A 497 25.81 31.98 -0.19
C PHE A 497 24.33 31.87 0.22
N GLU A 498 23.82 32.86 0.96
CA GLU A 498 22.44 32.91 1.43
C GLU A 498 21.45 33.16 0.28
N THR A 499 21.81 34.01 -0.69
CA THR A 499 20.97 34.29 -1.87
C THR A 499 20.82 33.06 -2.77
N GLN A 500 21.84 32.21 -2.85
CA GLN A 500 21.75 30.92 -3.55
C GLN A 500 20.95 29.87 -2.76
N GLY A 501 20.49 30.19 -1.55
CA GLY A 501 19.71 29.29 -0.71
C GLY A 501 20.53 28.20 -0.01
N PHE A 502 21.86 28.30 -0.02
CA PHE A 502 22.73 27.34 0.64
C PHE A 502 22.62 27.45 2.17
N ARG A 503 22.80 26.31 2.86
CA ARG A 503 22.72 26.24 4.32
C ARG A 503 24.07 25.87 4.91
N TRP A 504 24.41 26.50 6.03
CA TRP A 504 25.68 26.24 6.74
C TRP A 504 25.85 24.78 7.17
N ASN A 505 24.75 24.09 7.48
CA ASN A 505 24.77 22.68 7.86
C ASN A 505 25.14 21.74 6.69
N ASP A 506 25.09 22.24 5.45
CA ASP A 506 25.41 21.46 4.24
C ASP A 506 26.90 21.61 3.85
N VAL A 507 27.68 22.41 4.59
CA VAL A 507 29.11 22.64 4.32
C VAL A 507 29.95 21.50 4.90
N ILE A 508 30.65 20.80 4.02
CA ILE A 508 31.48 19.63 4.34
C ILE A 508 32.94 20.04 4.44
N TYR A 509 33.57 19.69 5.57
CA TYR A 509 34.98 19.96 5.81
C TYR A 509 35.88 18.86 5.21
N VAL A 510 36.81 19.27 4.35
CA VAL A 510 37.78 18.42 3.66
C VAL A 510 39.22 18.86 3.96
N ASN A 511 40.20 18.02 3.59
CA ASN A 511 41.61 18.44 3.65
C ASN A 511 41.87 19.51 2.60
N CYS A 512 42.73 20.49 2.90
CA CYS A 512 43.04 21.57 1.97
C CYS A 512 43.81 21.04 0.74
N ASP A 513 44.65 20.02 0.89
CA ASP A 513 45.31 19.37 -0.27
C ASP A 513 44.30 18.74 -1.23
N ASP A 514 43.28 18.05 -0.68
CA ASP A 514 42.21 17.44 -1.47
C ASP A 514 41.40 18.53 -2.21
N LEU A 515 41.10 19.65 -1.53
CA LEU A 515 40.35 20.76 -2.12
C LEU A 515 41.19 21.55 -3.14
N ALA A 516 42.49 21.70 -2.91
CA ALA A 516 43.42 22.34 -3.83
C ALA A 516 43.55 21.54 -5.14
N ALA A 517 43.51 20.21 -5.06
CA ALA A 517 43.58 19.31 -6.21
C ALA A 517 42.33 19.32 -7.11
N VAL A 518 41.18 19.85 -6.64
CA VAL A 518 39.99 20.01 -7.49
C VAL A 518 40.21 21.19 -8.45
N PRO A 519 39.98 21.02 -9.78
CA PRO A 519 40.09 22.10 -10.76
C PRO A 519 39.21 23.30 -10.44
N ASP A 520 39.72 24.49 -10.70
CA ASP A 520 38.97 25.75 -10.53
C ASP A 520 37.92 25.93 -11.62
N GLY A 521 36.66 26.13 -11.21
CA GLY A 521 35.56 26.47 -12.09
C GLY A 521 35.15 27.94 -12.00
N VAL A 522 34.12 28.32 -12.75
CA VAL A 522 33.60 29.70 -12.73
C VAL A 522 33.04 30.05 -11.34
N PRO A 523 33.50 31.12 -10.68
CA PRO A 523 33.00 31.52 -9.37
C PRO A 523 31.51 31.88 -9.35
N ILE A 524 30.99 32.08 -8.15
CA ILE A 524 29.62 32.48 -7.86
C ILE A 524 29.68 33.79 -7.05
N PRO A 525 29.28 34.93 -7.62
CA PRO A 525 28.85 35.13 -9.01
C PRO A 525 30.04 35.10 -10.01
N PRO A 526 29.80 34.92 -11.32
CA PRO A 526 30.87 34.80 -12.34
C PRO A 526 31.87 35.97 -12.38
N GLU A 527 31.42 37.17 -12.02
CA GLU A 527 32.21 38.40 -11.97
C GLU A 527 33.09 38.55 -10.71
N ALA A 528 33.16 37.52 -9.84
CA ALA A 528 33.90 37.61 -8.57
C ALA A 528 35.44 37.70 -8.71
N GLY A 529 36.00 37.47 -9.90
CA GLY A 529 37.44 37.43 -10.14
C GLY A 529 38.01 36.00 -10.06
N PRO A 530 39.33 35.79 -10.03
CA PRO A 530 39.90 34.44 -9.93
C PRO A 530 39.55 33.79 -8.58
N PRO A 531 39.22 32.49 -8.54
CA PRO A 531 38.96 31.80 -7.29
C PRO A 531 40.24 31.80 -6.41
N PRO A 532 40.13 32.15 -5.11
CA PRO A 532 41.24 32.00 -4.19
C PRO A 532 41.60 30.52 -4.06
N GLN A 533 42.85 30.22 -3.69
CA GLN A 533 43.23 28.84 -3.40
C GLN A 533 42.89 28.51 -1.93
N PRO A 534 42.38 27.29 -1.66
CA PRO A 534 42.04 26.81 -0.33
C PRO A 534 43.25 26.51 0.57
#